data_AF-A0A672KCI0-F1
#
_entry.id   AF-A0A672KCI0-F1
#
_cell.length_a   1.000
_cell.length_b   1.000
_cell.length_c   1.000
_cell.angle_alpha   90.00
_cell.angle_beta   90.00
_cell.angle_gamma   90.00
#
_symmetry.space_group_name_H-M   'P 1'
#
loop_
_entity.id
_entity.type
_entity.pdbx_description
1 polymer ?
#
loop_
_entity_poly.entity_id
_entity_poly.type
_entity_poly.pdbx_seq_one_letter_code
_entity_poly.pdbx_strand_id
1 'polypeptide(L)'
;MINPKPCGHLCCCIIAGCEQEEAVNYYTKLEAKLKEEYRKEREKVNTKPLGMAFVTFQNEAMTALILKDFNACQCHGCHCRREPKCSPFSSLLNTNNWTVTYAPDPQNVYW
;
A
#
# COMPACT_ATOMS: atom_id res chain seq x y z
N MET A 1 14.23 34.97 2.64
CA MET A 1 14.78 34.56 3.95
C MET A 1 13.66 33.98 4.77
N ILE A 2 13.84 32.78 5.31
CA ILE A 2 12.88 32.09 6.18
C ILE A 2 13.57 31.68 7.48
N ASN A 3 12.80 31.49 8.55
CA ASN A 3 13.27 30.80 9.74
C ASN A 3 12.56 29.46 9.85
N PRO A 4 13.18 28.35 9.42
CA PRO A 4 12.54 27.04 9.40
C PRO A 4 12.39 26.44 10.81
N LYS A 5 12.96 27.06 11.84
CA LYS A 5 12.90 26.58 13.21
C LYS A 5 11.71 27.19 13.96
N PRO A 6 11.01 26.44 14.83
CA PRO A 6 9.87 26.95 15.59
C PRO A 6 10.19 28.18 16.45
N CYS A 7 11.43 28.29 16.96
CA CYS A 7 11.92 29.45 17.72
C CYS A 7 11.83 30.76 16.94
N GLY A 8 11.94 30.73 15.61
CA GLY A 8 11.86 31.91 14.75
C GLY A 8 10.47 32.50 14.59
N HIS A 9 9.43 31.76 14.98
CA HIS A 9 8.05 32.22 14.94
C HIS A 9 7.62 32.95 16.22
N LEU A 10 8.36 32.73 17.32
CA LEU A 10 8.04 33.22 18.67
C LEU A 10 8.94 34.39 19.12
N CYS A 11 10.03 34.67 18.41
CA CYS A 11 10.98 35.72 18.79
C CYS A 11 11.54 36.40 17.54
N CYS A 12 11.58 37.74 17.55
CA CYS A 12 12.09 38.60 16.48
C CYS A 12 13.63 38.76 16.49
N CYS A 13 14.35 38.01 17.35
CA CYS A 13 15.80 38.07 17.46
C CYS A 13 16.49 36.95 16.66
N ILE A 14 17.57 37.29 15.96
CA ILE A 14 18.48 36.29 15.35
C ILE A 14 19.32 35.70 16.48
N ILE A 15 18.96 34.50 16.92
CA ILE A 15 19.67 33.75 17.96
C ILE A 15 20.46 32.62 17.29
N ALA A 16 21.65 32.31 17.82
CA ALA A 16 22.44 31.17 17.35
C ALA A 16 21.60 29.87 17.36
N GLY A 17 21.56 29.16 16.23
CA GLY A 17 20.74 27.98 16.00
C GLY A 17 19.33 28.23 15.44
N CYS A 18 18.94 29.50 15.27
CA CYS A 18 17.69 29.94 14.66
C CYS A 18 17.97 30.99 13.56
N GLU A 19 19.07 30.82 12.82
CA GLU A 19 19.46 31.74 11.75
C GLU A 19 18.45 31.70 10.59
N GLN A 20 18.27 32.86 9.94
CA GLN A 20 17.49 32.90 8.72
C GLN A 20 18.28 32.23 7.59
N GLU A 21 17.61 31.35 6.84
CA GLU A 21 18.16 30.73 5.64
C GLU A 21 17.43 31.25 4.40
N GLU A 22 18.12 31.22 3.26
CA GLU A 22 17.49 31.46 1.97
C GLU A 22 16.51 30.31 1.67
N ALA A 23 15.30 30.66 1.21
CA ALA A 23 14.20 29.72 1.14
C ALA A 23 14.43 28.66 0.05
N VAL A 24 14.94 29.06 -1.11
CA VAL A 24 15.27 28.14 -2.20
C VAL A 24 16.30 27.12 -1.72
N ASN A 25 17.38 27.56 -1.09
CA ASN A 25 18.42 26.68 -0.57
C ASN A 25 17.89 25.67 0.46
N TYR A 26 17.09 26.14 1.43
CA TYR A 26 16.49 25.29 2.44
C TYR A 26 15.60 24.20 1.80
N TYR A 27 14.66 24.60 0.94
CA TYR A 27 13.72 23.66 0.33
C TYR A 27 14.40 22.72 -0.67
N THR A 28 15.43 23.17 -1.41
CA THR A 28 16.23 22.30 -2.27
C THR A 28 16.95 21.20 -1.48
N LYS A 29 17.57 21.55 -0.34
CA LYS A 29 18.21 20.55 0.55
C LYS A 29 17.18 19.59 1.15
N LEU A 30 16.02 20.11 1.56
CA LEU A 30 14.94 19.31 2.12
C LEU A 30 14.39 18.31 1.10
N GLU A 31 14.14 18.76 -0.13
CA GLU A 31 13.71 17.91 -1.24
C GLU A 31 14.73 16.80 -1.52
N ALA A 32 16.02 17.14 -1.60
CA ALA A 32 17.08 16.16 -1.83
C ALA A 32 17.13 15.11 -0.71
N LYS A 33 17.00 15.54 0.56
CA LYS A 33 16.93 14.64 1.72
C LYS A 33 15.73 13.70 1.64
N LEU A 34 14.54 14.23 1.39
CA LEU A 34 13.29 13.44 1.31
C LEU A 34 13.32 12.45 0.14
N LYS A 35 13.88 12.83 -1.02
CA LYS A 35 14.07 11.92 -2.16
C LYS A 35 14.99 10.74 -1.82
N GLU A 36 16.05 10.99 -1.06
CA GLU A 36 16.97 9.93 -0.64
C GLU A 36 16.35 9.00 0.39
N GLU A 37 15.57 9.53 1.35
CA GLU A 37 14.79 8.73 2.29
C GLU A 37 13.75 7.86 1.56
N TYR A 38 13.02 8.43 0.60
CA TYR A 38 12.09 7.71 -0.26
C TYR A 38 12.78 6.57 -1.03
N ARG A 39 13.96 6.82 -1.62
CA ARG A 39 14.72 5.80 -2.35
C ARG A 39 15.09 4.62 -1.46
N LYS A 40 15.58 4.89 -0.25
CA LYS A 40 15.93 3.86 0.74
C LYS A 40 14.72 3.03 1.17
N GLU A 41 13.56 3.66 1.30
CA GLU A 41 12.34 2.94 1.67
C GLU A 41 11.79 2.10 0.51
N ARG A 42 11.88 2.62 -0.72
CA ARG A 42 11.50 1.90 -1.93
C ARG A 42 12.27 0.59 -2.10
N GLU A 43 13.54 0.55 -1.73
CA GLU A 43 14.37 -0.67 -1.77
C GLU A 43 13.87 -1.77 -0.81
N LYS A 44 13.14 -1.40 0.25
CA LYS A 44 12.61 -2.34 1.25
C LYS A 44 11.23 -2.88 0.91
N VAL A 45 10.54 -2.36 -0.12
CA VAL A 45 9.14 -2.72 -0.44
C VAL A 45 8.96 -4.24 -0.59
N ASN A 46 9.91 -4.92 -1.23
CA ASN A 46 9.84 -6.37 -1.44
C ASN A 46 10.02 -7.20 -0.16
N THR A 47 10.46 -6.60 0.94
CA THR A 47 10.72 -7.32 2.20
C THR A 47 9.49 -7.45 3.09
N LYS A 48 8.40 -6.71 2.79
CA LYS A 48 7.18 -6.65 3.60
C LYS A 48 5.92 -6.78 2.72
N PRO A 49 5.64 -7.99 2.19
CA PRO A 49 4.45 -8.19 1.36
C PRO A 49 3.17 -8.02 2.19
N LEU A 50 2.15 -7.38 1.61
CA LEU A 50 0.85 -7.16 2.26
C LEU A 50 -0.02 -8.43 2.33
N GLY A 51 0.36 -9.50 1.62
CA GLY A 51 -0.42 -10.74 1.56
C GLY A 51 -1.70 -10.65 0.70
N MET A 52 -1.77 -9.67 -0.20
CA MET A 52 -2.89 -9.47 -1.13
C MET A 52 -2.39 -9.08 -2.52
N ALA A 53 -3.23 -9.28 -3.53
CA ALA A 53 -2.95 -8.88 -4.91
C ALA A 53 -4.26 -8.56 -5.65
N PHE A 54 -4.16 -7.69 -6.65
CA PHE A 54 -5.20 -7.49 -7.66
C PHE A 54 -4.90 -8.37 -8.87
N VAL A 55 -5.88 -9.14 -9.34
CA VAL A 55 -5.74 -10.05 -10.48
C VAL A 55 -6.78 -9.70 -11.53
N THR A 56 -6.33 -9.51 -12.76
CA THR A 56 -7.19 -9.18 -13.90
C THR A 56 -7.32 -10.39 -14.82
N PHE A 57 -8.52 -10.61 -15.33
CA PHE A 57 -8.83 -11.69 -16.27
C PHE A 57 -9.28 -11.12 -17.62
N GLN A 58 -9.27 -11.96 -18.65
CA GLN A 58 -9.59 -11.54 -20.02
C GLN A 58 -11.02 -11.02 -20.16
N ASN A 59 -11.97 -11.56 -19.40
CA ASN A 59 -13.36 -11.14 -19.42
C ASN A 59 -14.07 -11.40 -18.08
N GLU A 60 -15.24 -10.78 -17.92
CA GLU A 60 -16.04 -10.86 -16.70
C GLU A 60 -16.53 -12.27 -16.37
N ALA A 61 -16.82 -13.09 -17.39
CA ALA A 61 -17.29 -14.46 -17.19
C ALA A 61 -16.24 -15.34 -16.48
N MET A 62 -14.95 -15.16 -16.81
CA MET A 62 -13.86 -15.83 -16.10
C MET A 62 -13.78 -15.40 -14.64
N THR A 63 -13.88 -14.09 -14.37
CA THR A 63 -13.88 -13.55 -13.00
C THR A 63 -15.05 -14.10 -12.20
N ALA A 64 -16.26 -14.11 -12.77
CA ALA A 64 -17.45 -14.64 -12.12
C ALA A 64 -17.33 -16.14 -11.81
N LEU A 65 -16.72 -16.92 -12.72
CA LEU A 65 -16.47 -18.34 -12.51
C LEU A 65 -15.53 -18.57 -11.31
N ILE A 66 -14.43 -17.82 -11.23
CA ILE A 66 -13.44 -17.92 -10.16
C ILE A 66 -14.06 -17.48 -8.83
N LEU A 67 -14.76 -16.35 -8.81
CA LEU A 67 -15.43 -15.86 -7.62
C LEU A 67 -16.44 -16.88 -7.08
N LYS A 68 -17.22 -17.50 -7.96
CA LYS A 68 -18.18 -18.54 -7.59
C LYS A 68 -17.50 -19.77 -7.01
N ASP A 69 -16.35 -20.17 -7.55
CA ASP A 69 -15.59 -21.34 -7.10
C ASP A 69 -15.02 -21.13 -5.69
N PHE A 70 -14.35 -19.98 -5.45
CA PHE A 70 -13.79 -19.65 -4.15
C PHE A 70 -14.84 -19.33 -3.07
N ASN A 71 -16.06 -18.95 -3.47
CA ASN A 71 -17.17 -18.70 -2.57
C ASN A 71 -18.23 -19.82 -2.59
N ALA A 72 -17.93 -20.98 -3.21
CA ALA A 72 -18.86 -22.09 -3.28
C ALA A 72 -19.09 -22.66 -1.86
N CYS A 73 -20.31 -22.48 -1.36
CA CYS A 73 -20.83 -23.02 -0.09
C CYS A 73 -20.48 -22.20 1.18
N GLN A 74 -21.23 -21.10 1.36
CA GLN A 74 -21.51 -20.47 2.66
C GLN A 74 -22.99 -20.70 3.01
N CYS A 75 -23.39 -21.96 3.20
CA CYS A 75 -24.77 -22.27 3.60
C CYS A 75 -24.97 -21.90 5.08
N HIS A 76 -26.05 -21.18 5.38
CA HIS A 76 -26.43 -20.76 6.74
C HIS A 76 -26.53 -21.96 7.68
N GLY A 77 -25.45 -22.26 8.44
CA GLY A 77 -25.43 -23.29 9.47
C GLY A 77 -24.85 -24.66 9.09
N CYS A 78 -24.49 -24.94 7.82
CA CYS A 78 -23.64 -26.10 7.50
C CYS A 78 -22.21 -25.66 7.21
N HIS A 79 -21.24 -26.25 7.90
CA HIS A 79 -19.81 -26.11 7.59
C HIS A 79 -19.41 -26.98 6.39
N CYS A 80 -20.16 -26.86 5.30
CA CYS A 80 -19.95 -27.58 4.07
C CYS A 80 -19.00 -26.78 3.15
N ARG A 81 -17.82 -26.33 3.61
CA ARG A 81 -16.88 -25.59 2.73
C ARG A 81 -16.43 -26.53 1.61
N ARG A 82 -16.86 -26.25 0.38
CA ARG A 82 -16.29 -26.93 -0.79
C ARG A 82 -14.94 -26.28 -1.06
N GLU A 83 -13.89 -27.08 -1.12
CA GLU A 83 -12.57 -26.56 -1.52
C GLU A 83 -12.65 -26.02 -2.96
N PRO A 84 -12.00 -24.88 -3.25
CA PRO A 84 -11.86 -24.39 -4.62
C PRO A 84 -11.19 -25.44 -5.51
N LYS A 85 -11.30 -25.28 -6.83
CA LYS A 85 -10.60 -26.14 -7.79
C LYS A 85 -9.09 -26.07 -7.54
N CYS A 86 -8.50 -27.24 -7.31
CA CYS A 86 -7.06 -27.37 -7.09
C CYS A 86 -6.28 -27.30 -8.42
N SER A 87 -5.12 -26.66 -8.34
CA SER A 87 -4.06 -26.68 -9.35
C SER A 87 -2.81 -27.36 -8.76
N PRO A 88 -1.80 -27.68 -9.58
CA PRO A 88 -0.51 -28.19 -9.08
C PRO A 88 0.17 -27.28 -8.04
N PHE A 89 -0.21 -26.00 -7.97
CA PHE A 89 0.34 -25.01 -7.05
C PHE A 89 -0.54 -24.73 -5.83
N SER A 90 -1.73 -25.33 -5.74
CA SER A 90 -2.71 -25.00 -4.69
C SER A 90 -2.19 -25.27 -3.28
N SER A 91 -1.42 -26.33 -3.07
CA SER A 91 -0.78 -26.64 -1.79
C SER A 91 0.35 -25.65 -1.46
N LEU A 92 1.19 -25.32 -2.44
CA LEU A 92 2.27 -24.35 -2.28
C LEU A 92 1.75 -22.96 -1.91
N LEU A 93 0.63 -22.57 -2.51
CA LEU A 93 0.02 -21.25 -2.36
C LEU A 93 -1.04 -21.19 -1.24
N ASN A 94 -1.38 -22.32 -0.64
CA ASN A 94 -2.44 -22.45 0.36
C ASN A 94 -3.76 -21.81 -0.08
N THR A 95 -4.21 -22.10 -1.31
CA THR A 95 -5.38 -21.43 -1.94
C THR A 95 -6.67 -21.59 -1.15
N ASN A 96 -6.78 -22.62 -0.31
CA ASN A 96 -7.94 -22.86 0.57
C ASN A 96 -8.13 -21.77 1.64
N ASN A 97 -7.08 -20.98 1.91
CA ASN A 97 -7.12 -19.87 2.88
C ASN A 97 -7.39 -18.52 2.22
N TRP A 98 -7.56 -18.46 0.90
CA TRP A 98 -7.74 -17.21 0.20
C TRP A 98 -9.17 -16.69 0.33
N THR A 99 -9.31 -15.38 0.48
CA THR A 99 -10.59 -14.68 0.33
C THR A 99 -10.58 -13.96 -1.00
N VAL A 100 -11.58 -14.22 -1.84
CA VAL A 100 -11.66 -13.67 -3.20
C VAL A 100 -12.92 -12.83 -3.32
N THR A 101 -12.76 -11.58 -3.71
CA THR A 101 -13.83 -10.59 -3.94
C THR A 101 -13.53 -9.78 -5.19
N TYR A 102 -14.54 -9.08 -5.72
CA TYR A 102 -14.30 -8.07 -6.74
C TYR A 102 -13.45 -6.94 -6.17
N ALA A 103 -12.46 -6.51 -6.94
CA ALA A 103 -11.70 -5.31 -6.64
C ALA A 103 -12.62 -4.08 -6.74
N PRO A 104 -12.49 -3.10 -5.83
CA PRO A 104 -13.13 -1.80 -6.03
C PRO A 104 -12.52 -1.09 -7.24
N ASP A 105 -13.20 -0.04 -7.71
CA ASP A 105 -12.60 0.88 -8.67
C ASP A 105 -11.26 1.41 -8.13
N PRO A 106 -10.22 1.58 -8.97
CA PRO A 106 -8.92 2.09 -8.53
C PRO A 106 -8.99 3.41 -7.75
N GLN A 107 -9.98 4.27 -8.04
CA GLN A 107 -10.18 5.55 -7.32
C GLN A 107 -10.81 5.37 -5.95
N ASN A 108 -11.42 4.22 -5.68
CA ASN A 108 -12.06 3.88 -4.41
C ASN A 108 -11.15 3.07 -3.47
N VAL A 109 -9.90 2.80 -3.87
CA VAL A 109 -8.90 2.16 -3.00
C VAL A 109 -8.24 3.23 -2.11
N TYR A 110 -8.36 3.05 -0.79
CA TYR A 110 -7.61 3.81 0.21
C TYR A 110 -6.31 3.06 0.53
N TRP A 111 -5.19 3.53 -0.04
CA TRP A 111 -3.86 2.93 0.11
C TRP A 111 -3.18 3.26 1.45
#